data_AF-A0A4R7SQ12-F1
#
_entry.id   AF-A0A4R7SQ12-F1
#
_cell.length_a   1.000
_cell.length_b   1.000
_cell.length_c   1.000
_cell.angle_alpha   90.00
_cell.angle_beta   90.00
_cell.angle_gamma   90.00
#
_symmetry.space_group_name_H-M   'P 1'
#
loop_
_entity.id
_entity.type
_entity.pdbx_description
1 polymer ?
#
loop_
_entity_poly.entity_id
_entity_poly.type
_entity_poly.pdbx_seq_one_letter_code
_entity_poly.pdbx_strand_id
1 'polypeptide(L)' 'MKTLFSILALSAMASFAAAAPVNTECPVKEGKPVKAELTTTHKGKEIAFCCKGCVNKFKADPEKYEKNLK' A
#
# COMPACT_ATOMS: atom_id res chain seq x y z
N MET A 1 4.45 39.07 -33.45
CA MET A 1 3.23 38.44 -34.02
C MET A 1 3.70 37.42 -35.05
N LYS A 2 3.27 36.14 -35.15
CA LYS A 2 2.37 35.21 -34.43
C LYS A 2 2.88 33.79 -34.83
N THR A 3 2.83 32.68 -34.08
CA THR A 3 2.45 32.32 -32.69
C THR A 3 3.13 30.97 -32.43
N LEU A 4 3.88 30.76 -31.34
CA LEU A 4 3.37 30.12 -30.11
C LEU A 4 2.44 28.91 -30.35
N PHE A 5 3.02 27.78 -30.81
CA PHE A 5 2.49 26.41 -30.71
C PHE A 5 3.70 25.45 -30.78
N SER A 6 3.82 24.35 -30.03
CA SER A 6 3.08 23.94 -28.84
C SER A 6 3.97 23.06 -27.96
N ILE A 7 3.73 23.12 -26.65
CA ILE A 7 4.32 22.23 -25.66
C ILE A 7 3.80 20.80 -25.92
N LEU A 8 4.68 19.86 -26.25
CA LEU A 8 4.36 18.44 -26.13
C LEU A 8 5.22 17.84 -25.00
N ALA A 9 4.62 17.76 -23.83
CA ALA A 9 5.28 17.30 -22.62
C ALA A 9 5.69 15.82 -22.75
N LEU A 10 6.99 15.55 -22.76
CA LEU A 10 7.51 14.19 -22.79
C LEU A 10 7.41 13.57 -21.38
N SER A 11 6.23 13.01 -21.10
CA SER A 11 5.97 11.90 -20.17
C SER A 11 6.95 11.74 -18.99
N ALA A 12 6.59 12.27 -17.83
CA ALA A 12 7.17 11.80 -16.57
C ALA A 12 6.69 10.36 -16.31
N MET A 13 7.52 9.36 -16.62
CA MET A 13 7.30 7.99 -16.14
C MET A 13 7.43 7.97 -14.61
N ALA A 14 6.31 8.10 -13.91
CA ALA A 14 6.24 7.82 -12.49
C ALA A 14 6.36 6.30 -12.29
N SER A 15 7.57 5.84 -11.95
CA SER A 15 7.85 4.44 -11.63
C SER A 15 7.05 4.01 -10.39
N PHE A 16 5.94 3.32 -10.61
CA PHE A 16 5.20 2.61 -9.56
C PHE A 16 5.99 1.36 -9.12
N ALA A 17 7.10 1.57 -8.41
CA ALA A 17 7.72 0.50 -7.64
C ALA A 17 6.75 0.09 -6.53
N ALA A 18 6.43 -1.20 -6.45
CA ALA A 18 5.68 -1.74 -5.31
C ALA A 18 6.51 -1.51 -4.04
N ALA A 19 6.02 -0.64 -3.16
CA ALA A 19 6.70 -0.34 -1.91
C ALA A 19 6.62 -1.55 -0.99
N ALA A 20 7.74 -1.92 -0.36
CA ALA A 20 7.76 -3.00 0.62
C ALA A 20 6.75 -2.75 1.76
N PRO A 21 6.22 -3.81 2.41
CA PRO A 21 5.26 -3.67 3.50
C PRO A 21 5.78 -2.76 4.62
N VAL A 22 4.93 -1.86 5.10
CA VAL A 22 5.27 -0.89 6.16
C VAL A 22 5.32 -1.50 7.56
N ASN A 23 5.05 -2.80 7.70
CA ASN A 23 4.86 -3.49 8.96
C ASN A 23 5.49 -4.89 8.96
N THR A 24 6.01 -5.31 10.11
CA THR A 24 6.62 -6.63 10.31
C THR A 24 5.74 -7.58 11.14
N GLU A 25 4.82 -7.02 11.94
CA GLU A 25 3.78 -7.77 12.64
C GLU A 25 2.39 -7.57 12.03
N CYS A 26 1.51 -8.57 12.19
CA CYS A 26 0.16 -8.53 11.67
C CYS A 26 -0.75 -7.57 12.48
N PRO A 27 -1.28 -6.48 11.89
CA PRO A 27 -2.09 -5.49 12.63
C PRO A 27 -3.45 -6.04 13.11
N VAL A 28 -3.87 -7.20 12.60
CA VAL A 28 -5.11 -7.90 12.98
C VAL A 28 -4.88 -8.94 14.09
N LYS A 29 -3.63 -9.38 14.31
CA LYS A 29 -3.29 -10.40 15.31
C LYS A 29 -1.86 -10.21 15.82
N GLU A 30 -1.77 -9.63 17.01
CA GLU A 30 -0.52 -9.28 17.70
C GLU A 30 0.44 -10.48 17.87
N GLY A 31 1.75 -10.18 17.87
CA GLY A 31 2.80 -11.19 18.03
C GLY A 31 2.75 -12.28 16.95
N LYS A 32 2.38 -11.91 15.71
CA LYS A 32 2.46 -12.80 14.54
C LYS A 32 3.24 -12.10 13.43
N PRO A 33 4.31 -12.73 12.91
CA PRO A 33 5.03 -12.20 11.77
C PRO A 33 4.14 -12.18 10.52
N VAL A 34 4.36 -11.21 9.66
CA VAL A 34 3.69 -11.10 8.36
C VAL A 34 4.23 -12.10 7.34
N LYS A 35 3.50 -12.27 6.23
CA LYS A 35 3.97 -12.94 5.02
C LYS A 35 3.93 -11.97 3.85
N ALA A 36 5.03 -11.87 3.10
CA ALA A 36 5.14 -10.95 1.95
C ALA A 36 4.12 -11.23 0.83
N GLU A 37 3.63 -12.47 0.72
CA GLU A 37 2.59 -12.88 -0.24
C GLU A 37 1.17 -12.40 0.13
N LEU A 38 0.98 -11.94 1.37
CA LEU A 38 -0.32 -11.61 1.94
C LEU A 38 -0.36 -10.12 2.25
N THR A 39 -0.52 -9.31 1.21
CA THR A 39 -0.52 -7.84 1.31
C THR A 39 -1.84 -7.20 0.89
N THR A 40 -2.02 -5.94 1.26
CA THR A 40 -3.00 -5.03 0.67
C THR A 40 -2.44 -3.61 0.64
N THR A 41 -2.76 -2.83 -0.38
CA THR A 41 -2.53 -1.39 -0.36
C THR A 41 -3.61 -0.69 0.45
N HIS A 42 -3.24 0.25 1.31
CA HIS A 42 -4.15 1.13 2.05
C HIS A 42 -3.46 2.49 2.29
N LYS A 43 -4.16 3.60 2.00
CA LYS A 43 -3.59 4.97 2.12
C LYS A 43 -2.19 5.12 1.45
N GLY A 44 -1.98 4.47 0.31
CA GLY A 44 -0.70 4.47 -0.43
C GLY A 44 0.43 3.64 0.18
N LYS A 45 0.17 2.91 1.28
CA LYS A 45 1.12 2.02 1.95
C LYS A 45 0.79 0.56 1.62
N GLU A 46 1.80 -0.26 1.40
CA GLU A 46 1.63 -1.72 1.40
C GLU A 46 1.61 -2.24 2.84
N ILE A 47 0.63 -3.07 3.17
CA ILE A 47 0.46 -3.66 4.51
C ILE A 47 0.43 -5.18 4.37
N ALA A 48 1.26 -5.89 5.13
CA ALA A 48 1.34 -7.34 5.11
C ALA A 48 0.63 -8.01 6.31
N PHE A 49 0.26 -9.28 6.16
CA PHE A 49 -0.56 -10.02 7.12
C PHE A 49 -0.05 -11.45 7.35
N CYS A 50 -0.38 -12.05 8.51
CA CYS A 50 0.04 -13.42 8.82
C CYS A 50 -0.81 -14.51 8.12
N CYS A 51 -2.04 -14.20 7.70
CA CYS A 51 -2.95 -15.14 7.00
C CYS A 51 -4.03 -14.42 6.17
N LYS A 52 -4.61 -15.13 5.18
CA LYS A 52 -5.69 -14.60 4.30
C LYS A 52 -6.90 -14.05 5.07
N GLY A 53 -7.25 -14.67 6.20
CA GLY A 53 -8.33 -14.19 7.06
C GLY A 53 -8.06 -12.82 7.70
N CYS A 54 -6.79 -12.45 7.91
CA CYS A 54 -6.43 -11.12 8.38
C CYS A 54 -6.53 -10.06 7.26
N VAL A 55 -6.17 -10.42 6.01
CA VAL A 55 -6.39 -9.55 4.84
C VAL A 55 -7.87 -9.17 4.73
N ASN A 56 -8.76 -10.17 4.83
CA ASN A 56 -10.20 -9.95 4.71
C ASN A 56 -10.75 -9.08 5.85
N LYS A 57 -10.31 -9.32 7.10
CA LYS A 57 -10.69 -8.49 8.25
C LYS A 57 -10.21 -7.04 8.11
N PHE A 58 -8.97 -6.83 7.66
CA PHE A 58 -8.43 -5.50 7.44
C PHE A 58 -9.20 -4.75 6.34
N LYS A 59 -9.51 -5.41 5.22
CA LYS A 59 -10.30 -4.79 4.14
C LYS A 59 -11.73 -4.44 4.54
N ALA A 60 -12.31 -5.14 5.52
CA ALA A 60 -13.67 -4.89 5.99
C ALA A 60 -13.77 -3.70 6.97
N ASP A 61 -12.70 -3.41 7.72
CA ASP A 61 -12.66 -2.35 8.74
C ASP A 61 -11.21 -1.86 8.94
N PRO A 62 -10.62 -1.14 7.97
CA PRO A 62 -9.21 -0.80 8.01
C PRO A 62 -8.86 0.19 9.13
N GLU A 63 -9.78 1.10 9.46
CA GLU A 63 -9.58 2.13 10.50
C GLU A 63 -9.40 1.50 11.90
N LYS A 64 -10.07 0.38 12.18
CA LYS A 64 -9.89 -0.37 13.41
C LYS A 64 -8.50 -1.00 13.56
N TYR A 65 -7.83 -1.34 12.46
CA TYR A 65 -6.55 -2.07 12.47
C TYR A 65 -5.35 -1.22 12.07
N GLU A 66 -5.52 -0.12 11.34
CA GLU A 66 -4.39 0.73 10.90
C GLU A 66 -3.60 1.33 12.08
N LYS A 67 -4.27 1.55 13.23
CA LYS A 67 -3.63 1.96 14.49
C LYS A 67 -2.69 0.92 15.11
N ASN A 68 -2.72 -0.33 14.61
CA ASN A 68 -1.86 -1.43 15.06
C ASN A 68 -0.67 -1.68 14.12
N LEU A 69 -0.44 -0.84 13.10
CA LEU A 69 0.69 -0.98 12.17
C LEU A 69 2.01 -0.67 12.89
N LYS A 70 2.94 -1.63 12.85
CA LYS A 70 4.28 -1.61 13.47
C LYS A 70 5.30 -2.35 12.61
#